data_AF-A0AA86JQ00-F1
#
_entry.id   AF-A0AA86JQ00-F1
#
_cell.length_a   1.000
_cell.length_b   1.000
_cell.length_c   1.000
_cell.angle_alpha   90.00
_cell.angle_beta   90.00
_cell.angle_gamma   90.00
#
_symmetry.space_group_name_H-M   'P 1'
#
loop_
_entity.id
_entity.type
_entity.pdbx_description
1 polymer ?
#
loop_
_entity_poly.entity_id
_entity_poly.type
_entity_poly.pdbx_seq_one_letter_code
_entity_poly.pdbx_strand_id
1 'polypeptide(L)'
;MINVTLMPIHYVYLVFIIVLIIAMIKKKDISLLCILGIFVLGLIGTQSVYKSIMGVFNSFVYAAKELMPTIFIISIITAMSNAVIDSGVNDEMISPFKGMIKNYWIAYWVIGIVMMILSWFFWPSPAVALVGALFLPIAKKAGLPAMGWLFL
;
A
#
# COMPACT_ATOMS: atom_id res chain seq x y z
N MET A 1 29.77 -18.97 -10.77
CA MET A 1 29.42 -19.30 -9.37
C MET A 1 29.50 -18.02 -8.56
N ILE A 2 28.37 -17.42 -8.20
CA ILE A 2 28.35 -16.27 -7.29
C ILE A 2 28.54 -16.85 -5.89
N ASN A 3 29.77 -16.83 -5.40
CA ASN A 3 30.09 -17.27 -4.06
C ASN A 3 29.59 -16.15 -3.13
N VAL A 4 28.40 -16.31 -2.54
CA VAL A 4 27.85 -15.37 -1.56
C VAL A 4 28.63 -15.60 -0.26
N THR A 5 29.84 -15.06 -0.20
CA THR A 5 30.61 -15.04 1.04
C THR A 5 29.93 -14.07 1.98
N LEU A 6 29.40 -14.60 3.09
CA LEU A 6 28.78 -13.82 4.16
C LEU A 6 29.84 -12.91 4.81
N MET A 7 30.11 -11.76 4.18
CA MET A 7 30.95 -10.74 4.78
C MET A 7 30.30 -10.19 6.05
N PRO A 8 31.08 -9.73 7.04
CA PRO A 8 30.59 -9.19 8.32
C PRO A 8 29.48 -8.14 8.19
N ILE A 9 29.47 -7.39 7.09
CA ILE A 9 28.44 -6.39 6.76
C ILE A 9 27.02 -6.98 6.67
N HIS A 10 26.87 -8.22 6.19
CA HIS A 10 25.56 -8.87 6.02
C HIS A 10 24.94 -9.22 7.39
N TYR A 11 25.76 -9.59 8.37
CA TYR A 11 25.28 -9.83 9.73
C TYR A 11 24.82 -8.54 10.40
N VAL A 12 25.54 -7.44 10.20
CA VAL A 12 25.12 -6.12 10.70
C VAL A 12 23.79 -5.70 10.08
N TYR A 13 23.62 -5.92 8.77
CA TYR A 13 22.36 -5.65 8.08
C TYR A 13 21.19 -6.48 8.62
N LEU A 14 21.40 -7.78 8.87
CA LEU A 14 20.36 -8.67 9.39
C LEU A 14 19.93 -8.29 10.81
N VAL A 15 20.89 -7.98 11.69
CA VAL A 15 20.60 -7.45 13.03
C VAL A 15 19.78 -6.16 12.93
N PHE A 16 20.11 -5.28 11.99
CA PHE A 16 19.40 -4.03 11.79
C PHE A 16 17.94 -4.24 11.34
N ILE A 17 17.67 -5.21 10.46
CA ILE A 17 16.29 -5.59 10.07
C ILE A 17 15.48 -6.04 11.29
N ILE A 18 16.06 -6.88 12.16
CA ILE A 18 15.38 -7.35 13.37
C ILE A 18 15.01 -6.17 14.27
N VAL A 19 15.92 -5.20 14.44
CA VAL A 19 15.69 -3.99 15.22
C VAL A 19 14.54 -3.16 14.64
N LEU A 20 14.45 -3.02 13.31
CA LEU A 20 13.33 -2.34 12.63
C LEU A 20 12.00 -3.05 12.89
N ILE A 21 11.96 -4.38 12.78
CA ILE A 21 10.73 -5.17 13.03
C ILE A 21 10.27 -4.99 14.48
N ILE A 22 11.18 -5.03 15.45
CA ILE A 22 10.84 -4.79 16.87
C ILE A 22 10.30 -3.36 17.07
N ALA A 23 10.86 -2.37 16.37
CA ALA A 23 10.36 -0.99 16.43
C ALA A 23 8.95 -0.86 15.85
N MET A 24 8.64 -1.57 14.76
CA MET A 24 7.29 -1.65 14.18
C MET A 24 6.29 -2.23 15.17
N ILE A 25 6.64 -3.33 15.86
CA ILE A 25 5.79 -3.95 16.87
C ILE A 25 5.51 -2.97 18.02
N LYS A 26 6.51 -2.16 18.41
CA LYS A 26 6.36 -1.13 19.45
C LYS A 26 5.65 0.14 18.98
N LYS A 27 5.14 0.19 17.75
CA LYS A 27 4.47 1.36 17.13
C LYS A 27 5.26 2.67 17.30
N LYS A 28 6.59 2.59 17.31
CA LYS A 28 7.46 3.78 17.39
C LYS A 28 7.75 4.31 15.99
N ASP A 29 8.16 5.58 15.90
CA ASP A 29 8.59 6.18 14.64
C ASP A 29 9.83 5.46 14.08
N ILE A 30 9.64 4.80 12.94
CA ILE A 30 10.66 3.94 12.29
C ILE A 30 11.65 4.80 11.48
N SER A 31 11.23 5.99 11.05
CA SER A 31 11.99 6.89 10.18
C SER A 31 13.35 7.25 10.77
N LEU A 32 13.39 7.66 12.05
CA LEU A 32 14.62 8.01 12.74
C LEU A 32 15.58 6.81 12.83
N LEU A 33 15.02 5.61 13.07
CA LEU A 33 15.79 4.38 13.16
C LEU A 33 16.41 4.04 11.80
N CYS A 34 15.65 4.12 10.70
CA CYS A 34 16.15 3.88 9.34
C CYS A 34 17.30 4.83 8.97
N ILE A 35 17.20 6.12 9.31
CA ILE A 35 18.26 7.10 9.04
C ILE A 35 19.54 6.72 9.77
N LEU A 36 19.43 6.37 11.06
CA LEU A 36 20.56 5.88 11.87
C LEU A 36 21.14 4.58 11.29
N GLY A 37 20.29 3.67 10.81
CA GLY A 37 20.72 2.42 10.19
C GLY A 37 21.56 2.60 8.94
N ILE A 38 21.06 3.41 8.00
CA ILE A 38 21.77 3.72 6.76
C ILE A 38 23.09 4.42 7.08
N PHE A 39 23.11 5.30 8.09
CA PHE A 39 24.31 5.96 8.55
C PHE A 39 25.34 4.98 9.14
N VAL A 40 24.93 4.08 10.04
CA VAL A 40 25.81 3.07 10.66
C VAL A 40 26.35 2.09 9.61
N LEU A 41 25.49 1.60 8.71
CA LEU A 41 25.91 0.75 7.60
C LEU A 41 26.90 1.48 6.66
N GLY A 42 26.63 2.76 6.38
CA GLY A 42 27.53 3.61 5.61
C GLY A 42 28.87 3.87 6.32
N LEU A 43 28.91 3.93 7.65
CA LEU A 43 30.16 4.09 8.41
C LEU A 43 31.01 2.82 8.34
N ILE A 44 30.40 1.66 8.54
CA ILE A 44 31.09 0.36 8.51
C ILE A 44 31.59 0.04 7.10
N GLY A 45 30.80 0.34 6.07
CA GLY A 45 31.16 0.07 4.67
C GLY A 45 32.23 0.99 4.10
N THR A 46 32.28 2.26 4.53
CA THR A 46 33.13 3.29 3.88
C THR A 46 34.21 3.90 4.78
N GLN A 47 34.21 3.58 6.09
CA GLN A 47 35.16 4.06 7.11
C GLN A 47 35.35 5.61 7.19
N SER A 48 34.43 6.38 6.61
CA SER A 48 34.51 7.84 6.53
C SER A 48 33.15 8.48 6.79
N VAL A 49 33.09 9.35 7.79
CA VAL A 49 31.86 10.04 8.24
C VAL A 49 31.21 10.83 7.10
N TYR A 50 32.01 11.53 6.28
CA TYR A 50 31.51 12.30 5.15
C TYR A 50 30.78 11.41 4.13
N LYS A 51 31.36 10.26 3.78
CA LYS A 51 30.74 9.33 2.82
C LYS A 51 29.47 8.70 3.37
N SER A 52 29.39 8.45 4.68
CA SER A 52 28.19 7.91 5.33
C SER A 52 27.02 8.89 5.33
N ILE A 53 27.27 10.17 5.61
CA ILE A 53 26.25 11.24 5.50
C ILE A 53 25.74 11.34 4.06
N MET A 54 26.64 11.36 3.08
CA MET A 54 26.28 11.32 1.65
C MET A 54 25.49 10.06 1.29
N GLY A 55 25.78 8.91 1.93
CA GLY A 55 25.02 7.66 1.77
C GLY A 55 23.56 7.78 2.20
N VAL A 56 23.28 8.49 3.30
CA VAL A 56 21.91 8.77 3.75
C VAL A 56 21.15 9.62 2.73
N PHE A 57 21.76 10.71 2.25
CA PHE A 57 21.15 11.57 1.22
C PHE A 57 20.89 10.80 -0.10
N ASN A 58 21.86 10.01 -0.55
CA ASN A 58 21.69 9.18 -1.74
C ASN A 58 20.58 8.14 -1.58
N SER A 59 20.39 7.60 -0.38
CA SER A 59 19.30 6.65 -0.09
C SER A 59 17.93 7.33 -0.17
N PHE A 60 17.82 8.59 0.24
CA PHE A 60 16.58 9.37 0.05
C PHE A 60 16.31 9.68 -1.43
N VAL A 61 17.34 10.06 -2.19
CA VAL A 61 17.21 10.26 -3.64
C VAL A 61 16.81 8.96 -4.34
N TYR A 62 17.37 7.82 -3.91
CA TYR A 62 17.00 6.50 -4.40
C TYR A 62 15.53 6.17 -4.09
N ALA A 63 15.11 6.35 -2.83
CA ALA A 63 13.71 6.14 -2.44
C ALA A 63 12.74 7.04 -3.22
N ALA A 64 13.09 8.31 -3.43
CA ALA A 64 12.28 9.23 -4.23
C ALA A 64 12.14 8.76 -5.69
N LYS A 65 13.22 8.24 -6.29
CA LYS A 65 13.20 7.69 -7.65
C LYS A 65 12.36 6.42 -7.76
N GLU A 66 12.40 5.53 -6.77
CA GLU A 66 11.61 4.29 -6.77
C GLU A 66 10.12 4.55 -6.53
N LEU A 67 9.79 5.53 -5.68
CA LEU A 67 8.40 5.88 -5.38
C LEU A 67 7.74 6.73 -6.47
N MET A 68 8.51 7.45 -7.28
CA MET A 68 7.96 8.33 -8.31
C MET A 68 7.11 7.56 -9.35
N PRO A 69 7.58 6.46 -9.98
CA PRO A 69 6.75 5.63 -10.86
C PRO A 69 5.47 5.12 -10.18
N THR A 70 5.57 4.72 -8.92
CA THR A 70 4.42 4.29 -8.09
C THR A 70 3.37 5.40 -7.97
N ILE A 71 3.80 6.63 -7.66
CA ILE A 71 2.92 7.80 -7.54
C ILE A 71 2.25 8.13 -8.90
N PHE A 72 3.00 8.05 -10.00
CA PHE A 72 2.45 8.25 -11.34
C PHE A 72 1.36 7.22 -11.65
N ILE A 73 1.60 5.94 -11.36
CA ILE A 73 0.61 4.86 -11.60
C ILE A 73 -0.67 5.09 -10.80
N ILE A 74 -0.57 5.36 -9.48
CA ILE A 74 -1.78 5.63 -8.67
C ILE A 74 -2.54 6.86 -9.18
N SER A 75 -1.85 7.90 -9.66
CA SER A 75 -2.50 9.12 -10.16
C SER A 75 -3.30 8.87 -11.44
N ILE A 76 -2.73 8.09 -12.36
CA ILE A 76 -3.40 7.73 -13.63
C ILE A 76 -4.60 6.83 -13.34
N ILE A 77 -4.44 5.81 -12.48
CA ILE A 77 -5.53 4.91 -12.12
C ILE A 77 -6.67 5.68 -11.45
N THR A 78 -6.34 6.60 -10.53
CA THR A 78 -7.36 7.41 -9.84
C THR A 78 -8.08 8.33 -10.82
N ALA A 79 -7.38 8.93 -11.80
CA ALA A 79 -7.99 9.74 -12.84
C ALA A 79 -8.93 8.92 -13.75
N MET A 80 -8.52 7.72 -14.17
CA MET A 80 -9.37 6.80 -14.94
C MET A 80 -10.60 6.37 -14.14
N SER A 81 -10.41 6.01 -12.88
CA SER A 81 -11.48 5.67 -11.94
C SER A 81 -12.52 6.79 -11.84
N ASN A 82 -12.07 8.03 -11.63
CA ASN A 82 -12.95 9.19 -11.54
C ASN A 82 -13.67 9.46 -12.88
N ALA A 83 -13.00 9.30 -14.01
CA ALA A 83 -13.63 9.45 -15.33
C ALA A 83 -14.74 8.41 -15.59
N VAL A 84 -14.61 7.18 -15.06
CA VAL A 84 -15.66 6.15 -15.13
C VAL A 84 -16.84 6.51 -14.22
N ILE A 85 -16.58 7.09 -13.04
CA ILE A 85 -17.63 7.57 -12.14
C ILE A 85 -18.40 8.75 -12.77
N ASP A 86 -17.70 9.72 -13.33
CA ASP A 86 -18.28 10.96 -13.91
C ASP A 86 -19.11 10.71 -15.17
N SER A 87 -18.83 9.63 -15.91
CA SER A 87 -19.60 9.25 -17.11
C SER A 87 -21.00 8.69 -16.81
N GLY A 88 -21.42 8.62 -15.54
CA GLY A 88 -22.78 8.23 -15.14
C GLY A 88 -23.05 6.72 -15.26
N VAL A 89 -22.03 5.94 -15.67
CA VAL A 89 -22.11 4.47 -15.80
C VAL A 89 -22.42 3.79 -14.45
N ASN A 90 -22.21 4.49 -13.33
CA ASN A 90 -22.48 3.96 -11.99
C ASN A 90 -23.91 3.45 -11.82
N ASP A 91 -24.95 4.18 -12.24
CA ASP A 91 -26.33 3.72 -12.03
C ASP A 91 -26.68 2.48 -12.89
N GLU A 92 -26.14 2.40 -14.11
CA GLU A 92 -26.28 1.25 -15.00
C GLU A 92 -25.45 0.03 -14.54
N MET A 93 -24.23 0.23 -14.04
CA MET A 93 -23.37 -0.84 -13.51
C MET A 93 -23.93 -1.44 -12.22
N ILE A 94 -24.68 -0.65 -11.43
CA ILE A 94 -25.29 -1.10 -10.17
C ILE A 94 -26.63 -1.83 -10.41
N SER A 95 -27.28 -1.58 -11.55
CA SER A 95 -28.55 -2.22 -11.96
C SER A 95 -28.60 -3.75 -11.78
N PRO A 96 -27.61 -4.55 -12.26
CA PRO A 96 -27.63 -6.01 -12.08
C PRO A 96 -27.43 -6.45 -10.63
N PHE A 97 -26.71 -5.67 -9.82
CA PHE A 97 -26.42 -6.01 -8.42
C PHE A 97 -27.58 -5.69 -7.47
N LYS A 98 -28.44 -4.72 -7.81
CA LYS A 98 -29.71 -4.46 -7.10
C LYS A 98 -30.61 -5.71 -7.02
N GLY A 99 -30.60 -6.57 -8.04
CA GLY A 99 -31.42 -7.80 -8.09
C GLY A 99 -30.85 -8.99 -7.29
N MET A 100 -29.52 -9.06 -7.16
CA MET A 100 -28.81 -10.16 -6.48
C MET A 100 -28.71 -9.96 -4.95
N ILE A 101 -28.74 -8.73 -4.48
CA ILE A 101 -28.58 -8.39 -3.06
C ILE A 101 -29.93 -8.47 -2.34
N LYS A 102 -30.37 -9.70 -2.04
CA LYS A 102 -31.58 -9.96 -1.25
C LYS A 102 -31.30 -10.23 0.23
N ASN A 103 -30.05 -10.52 0.61
CA ASN A 103 -29.68 -10.94 1.96
C ASN A 103 -28.28 -10.42 2.36
N TYR A 104 -28.10 -10.07 3.64
CA TYR A 104 -26.86 -9.48 4.20
C TYR A 104 -25.60 -10.29 3.86
N TRP A 105 -25.69 -11.61 3.96
CA TRP A 105 -24.55 -12.51 3.77
C TRP A 105 -24.03 -12.51 2.33
N ILE A 106 -24.93 -12.47 1.34
CA ILE A 106 -24.55 -12.42 -0.08
C ILE A 106 -23.95 -11.06 -0.43
N ALA A 107 -24.46 -9.96 0.15
CA ALA A 107 -23.91 -8.62 -0.07
C ALA A 107 -22.43 -8.55 0.36
N TYR A 108 -22.11 -9.07 1.54
CA TYR A 108 -20.74 -9.10 2.06
C TYR A 108 -19.79 -9.87 1.13
N TRP A 109 -20.18 -11.07 0.70
CA TRP A 109 -19.36 -11.89 -0.20
C TRP A 109 -19.17 -11.26 -1.58
N VAL A 110 -20.22 -10.68 -2.15
CA VAL A 110 -20.15 -10.03 -3.47
C VAL A 110 -19.24 -8.79 -3.41
N ILE A 111 -19.40 -7.93 -2.40
CA ILE A 111 -18.54 -6.75 -2.21
C ILE A 111 -17.08 -7.18 -2.01
N GLY A 112 -16.82 -8.18 -1.17
CA GLY A 112 -15.47 -8.70 -0.92
C GLY A 112 -14.81 -9.30 -2.16
N ILE A 113 -15.55 -10.05 -2.98
CA ILE A 113 -15.03 -10.63 -4.23
C ILE A 113 -14.75 -9.54 -5.27
N VAL A 114 -15.68 -8.61 -5.44
CA VAL A 114 -15.50 -7.46 -6.35
C VAL A 114 -14.29 -6.63 -5.92
N MET A 115 -14.17 -6.36 -4.62
CA MET A 115 -13.04 -5.66 -4.02
C MET A 115 -11.72 -6.40 -4.25
N MET A 116 -11.69 -7.73 -4.13
CA MET A 116 -10.52 -8.55 -4.39
C MET A 116 -10.08 -8.49 -5.87
N ILE A 117 -11.04 -8.59 -6.80
CA ILE A 117 -10.78 -8.50 -8.25
C ILE A 117 -10.26 -7.10 -8.61
N LEU A 118 -10.91 -6.05 -8.09
CA LEU A 118 -10.49 -4.67 -8.35
C LEU A 118 -9.13 -4.36 -7.72
N SER A 119 -8.80 -4.90 -6.55
CA SER A 119 -7.48 -4.73 -5.93
C SER A 119 -6.35 -5.36 -6.76
N TRP A 120 -6.62 -6.43 -7.52
CA TRP A 120 -5.63 -7.03 -8.42
C TRP A 120 -5.39 -6.20 -9.68
N PHE A 121 -6.41 -5.50 -10.18
CA PHE A 121 -6.30 -4.70 -11.41
C PHE A 121 -5.89 -3.25 -11.16
N PHE A 122 -6.43 -2.61 -10.13
CA PHE A 122 -6.36 -1.16 -9.93
C PHE A 122 -5.44 -0.71 -8.79
N TRP A 123 -4.67 -1.64 -8.19
CA TRP A 123 -3.98 -1.43 -6.90
C TRP A 123 -4.99 -1.40 -5.74
N PRO A 124 -4.65 -1.92 -4.55
CA PRO A 124 -5.53 -1.83 -3.37
C PRO A 124 -6.06 -0.41 -3.07
N SER A 125 -5.28 0.66 -3.26
CA SER A 125 -5.69 2.00 -2.82
C SER A 125 -6.84 2.64 -3.62
N PRO A 126 -6.87 2.62 -4.97
CA PRO A 126 -8.01 3.11 -5.76
C PRO A 126 -9.22 2.15 -5.74
N ALA A 127 -8.97 0.84 -5.63
CA ALA A 127 -10.05 -0.16 -5.55
C ALA A 127 -10.96 0.07 -4.34
N VAL A 128 -10.39 0.39 -3.16
CA VAL A 128 -11.18 0.74 -1.97
C VAL A 128 -12.11 1.91 -2.27
N ALA A 129 -11.57 3.01 -2.82
CA ALA A 129 -12.34 4.23 -3.09
C ALA A 129 -13.49 4.03 -4.11
N LEU A 130 -13.26 3.25 -5.16
CA LEU A 130 -14.27 2.90 -6.16
C LEU A 130 -15.40 2.06 -5.57
N VAL A 131 -15.03 0.99 -4.86
CA VAL A 131 -16.01 0.13 -4.20
C VAL A 131 -16.79 0.95 -3.17
N GLY A 132 -16.10 1.83 -2.43
CA GLY A 132 -16.65 2.83 -1.53
C GLY A 132 -17.77 3.64 -2.17
N ALA A 133 -17.45 4.36 -3.25
CA ALA A 133 -18.41 5.20 -3.95
C ALA A 133 -19.60 4.41 -4.54
N LEU A 134 -19.34 3.22 -5.09
CA LEU A 134 -20.34 2.40 -5.80
C LEU A 134 -21.31 1.65 -4.87
N PHE A 135 -20.79 1.03 -3.81
CA PHE A 135 -21.56 0.11 -2.97
C PHE A 135 -22.16 0.76 -1.72
N LEU A 136 -21.72 1.96 -1.33
CA LEU A 136 -22.28 2.72 -0.20
C LEU A 136 -23.80 2.98 -0.29
N PRO A 137 -24.39 3.36 -1.45
CA PRO A 137 -25.85 3.51 -1.55
C PRO A 137 -26.61 2.17 -1.47
N ILE A 138 -25.98 1.07 -1.88
CA ILE A 138 -26.55 -0.28 -1.85
C ILE A 138 -26.53 -0.85 -0.43
N ALA A 139 -25.40 -0.70 0.27
CA ALA A 139 -25.22 -1.18 1.63
C ALA A 139 -26.19 -0.50 2.61
N LYS A 140 -26.44 0.79 2.42
CA LYS A 140 -27.43 1.55 3.23
C LYS A 140 -28.86 1.06 3.00
N LYS A 141 -29.23 0.69 1.78
CA LYS A 141 -30.56 0.14 1.45
C LYS A 141 -30.75 -1.30 1.92
N ALA A 142 -29.68 -2.09 1.99
CA ALA A 142 -29.70 -3.49 2.42
C ALA A 142 -29.54 -3.68 3.95
N GLY A 143 -29.43 -2.59 4.73
CA GLY A 143 -29.40 -2.65 6.20
C GLY A 143 -28.13 -3.25 6.81
N LEU A 144 -26.99 -3.20 6.10
CA LEU A 144 -25.73 -3.79 6.59
C LEU A 144 -25.18 -3.03 7.83
N PRO A 145 -24.95 -3.71 8.98
CA PRO A 145 -24.28 -3.11 10.15
C PRO A 145 -22.85 -2.65 9.87
N ALA A 146 -22.48 -1.58 10.57
CA ALA A 146 -21.16 -1.38 11.18
C ALA A 146 -19.92 -1.46 10.29
N MET A 147 -19.54 -2.72 10.16
CA MET A 147 -18.20 -3.15 9.87
C MET A 147 -17.99 -3.36 8.38
N GLY A 148 -19.06 -3.47 7.58
CA GLY A 148 -18.95 -3.45 6.12
C GLY A 148 -18.58 -2.08 5.56
N TRP A 149 -18.74 -1.01 6.35
CA TRP A 149 -18.45 0.37 5.95
C TRP A 149 -16.95 0.70 6.04
N LEU A 150 -16.22 -0.01 6.89
CA LEU A 150 -14.81 0.25 7.18
C LEU A 150 -13.86 -0.43 6.15
N PHE A 151 -14.40 -1.33 5.32
CA PHE A 151 -13.71 -1.97 4.19
C PHE A 151 -13.90 -1.24 2.86
N LEU A 152 -14.65 -0.12 2.88
CA LEU A 152 -14.96 0.80 1.78
C LEU A 152 -14.23 2.12 1.99
#